data_AF-M3FS91-F1
#
_entry.id   AF-M3FS91-F1
#
_cell.length_a   1.000
_cell.length_b   1.000
_cell.length_c   1.000
_cell.angle_alpha   90.00
_cell.angle_beta   90.00
_cell.angle_gamma   90.00
#
_symmetry.space_group_name_H-M   'P 1'
#
loop_
_entity.id
_entity.type
_entity.pdbx_description
1 polymer ?
#
loop_
_entity_poly.entity_id
_entity_poly.type
_entity_poly.pdbx_seq_one_letter_code
_entity_poly.pdbx_strand_id
1 'polypeptide(L)'
;MIFDPGMGFFLSPDFQVSFEVLRRIQTLREEFSPMMVSVTKKSFLGNALGGLKVDEREIATVIAELYLSIQNVEYIRTHEPKNLKQALGIWNLLRL
;
A
#
# COMPACT_ATOMS: atom_id res chain seq x y z
N MET A 1 -8.79 5.06 -18.48
CA MET A 1 -9.42 4.51 -17.27
C MET A 1 -8.31 4.04 -16.34
N ILE A 2 -8.40 4.27 -15.04
CA ILE A 2 -7.42 3.81 -14.03
C ILE A 2 -8.20 2.95 -13.04
N PHE A 3 -7.72 1.75 -12.75
CA PHE A 3 -8.36 0.82 -11.81
C PHE A 3 -7.85 1.06 -10.39
N ASP A 4 -8.73 1.02 -9.40
CA ASP A 4 -8.37 1.00 -7.98
C ASP A 4 -9.11 -0.17 -7.34
N PRO A 5 -8.40 -1.17 -6.78
CA PRO A 5 -9.06 -2.30 -6.13
C PRO A 5 -9.81 -1.88 -4.85
N GLY A 6 -9.58 -0.66 -4.36
CA GLY A 6 -10.08 -0.19 -3.07
C GLY A 6 -9.29 -0.81 -1.91
N MET A 7 -9.40 -0.21 -0.73
CA MET A 7 -8.64 -0.64 0.46
C MET A 7 -9.38 -0.32 1.75
N GLY A 8 -9.16 -1.14 2.79
CA GLY A 8 -9.78 -1.00 4.11
C GLY A 8 -11.28 -1.28 4.06
N PHE A 9 -12.08 -0.46 4.74
CA PHE A 9 -13.54 -0.63 4.85
C PHE A 9 -14.30 -0.65 3.52
N PHE A 10 -13.71 -0.14 2.43
CA PHE A 10 -14.31 -0.28 1.10
C PHE A 10 -14.39 -1.76 0.68
N LEU A 11 -13.43 -2.58 1.10
CA LEU A 11 -13.39 -4.01 0.85
C LEU A 11 -14.05 -4.80 1.98
N SER A 12 -13.64 -4.55 3.23
CA SER A 12 -14.12 -5.27 4.41
C SER A 12 -13.65 -4.61 5.71
N PRO A 13 -14.39 -4.74 6.83
CA PRO A 13 -13.87 -4.42 8.16
C PRO A 13 -12.77 -5.40 8.63
N ASP A 14 -12.72 -6.62 8.08
CA ASP A 14 -11.62 -7.55 8.33
C ASP A 14 -10.37 -7.10 7.58
N PHE A 15 -9.32 -6.77 8.35
CA PHE A 15 -8.07 -6.27 7.78
C PHE A 15 -7.38 -7.29 6.88
N GLN A 16 -7.60 -8.59 7.10
CA GLN A 16 -7.00 -9.67 6.30
C GLN A 16 -7.39 -9.56 4.82
N VAL A 17 -8.59 -9.08 4.51
CA VAL A 17 -9.06 -8.91 3.12
C VAL A 17 -8.20 -7.90 2.36
N SER A 18 -7.85 -6.77 2.99
CA SER A 18 -6.97 -5.79 2.35
C SER A 18 -5.56 -6.36 2.12
N PHE A 19 -5.03 -7.14 3.07
CA PHE A 19 -3.75 -7.81 2.88
C PHE A 19 -3.79 -8.89 1.81
N GLU A 20 -4.91 -9.60 1.64
CA GLU A 20 -5.06 -10.58 0.57
C GLU A 20 -5.04 -9.91 -0.82
N VAL A 21 -5.70 -8.76 -0.96
CA VAL A 21 -5.62 -7.96 -2.20
C VAL A 21 -4.19 -7.49 -2.45
N LEU A 22 -3.46 -7.02 -1.43
CA LEU A 22 -2.04 -6.64 -1.58
C LEU A 22 -1.16 -7.83 -1.95
N ARG A 23 -1.38 -9.02 -1.39
CA ARG A 23 -0.65 -10.25 -1.76
C ARG A 23 -0.88 -10.65 -3.22
N ARG A 24 -2.07 -10.39 -3.76
CA ARG A 24 -2.46 -10.70 -5.15
C ARG A 24 -2.29 -9.53 -6.12
N ILE A 25 -1.62 -8.45 -5.70
CA ILE A 25 -1.60 -7.21 -6.48
C ILE A 25 -1.04 -7.40 -7.89
N GLN A 26 -0.06 -8.28 -8.06
CA GLN A 26 0.54 -8.56 -9.37
C GLN A 26 -0.47 -9.23 -10.32
N THR A 27 -1.23 -10.22 -9.85
CA THR A 27 -2.30 -10.85 -10.62
C THR A 27 -3.38 -9.84 -10.99
N LEU A 28 -3.78 -8.98 -10.05
CA LEU A 28 -4.77 -7.94 -10.34
C LEU A 28 -4.24 -6.94 -11.38
N ARG A 29 -2.95 -6.61 -11.35
CA ARG A 29 -2.33 -5.72 -12.34
C ARG A 29 -2.28 -6.33 -13.74
N GLU A 30 -2.08 -7.64 -13.87
CA GLU A 30 -2.10 -8.33 -15.16
C GLU A 30 -3.47 -8.23 -15.85
N GLU A 31 -4.55 -8.23 -15.08
CA GLU A 31 -5.92 -8.09 -15.59
C GLU A 31 -6.38 -6.62 -15.69
N PHE A 32 -5.94 -5.76 -14.78
CA PHE A 32 -6.45 -4.40 -14.58
C PHE A 32 -5.32 -3.37 -14.53
N SER A 33 -4.66 -3.13 -15.66
CA SER A 33 -3.66 -2.04 -15.82
C SER A 33 -4.22 -0.91 -16.70
N PRO A 34 -3.95 0.38 -16.39
CA PRO A 34 -3.14 0.86 -15.27
C PRO A 34 -3.89 0.87 -13.93
N MET A 35 -3.16 0.62 -12.84
CA MET A 35 -3.71 0.56 -11.48
C MET A 35 -3.21 1.68 -10.56
N MET A 36 -4.10 2.19 -9.72
CA MET A 36 -3.78 3.07 -8.60
C MET A 36 -4.15 2.39 -7.28
N VAL A 37 -3.27 2.46 -6.28
CA VAL A 37 -3.54 1.92 -4.95
C VAL A 37 -3.30 2.98 -3.87
N SER A 38 -4.18 3.07 -2.87
CA SER A 38 -4.04 3.98 -1.73
C SER A 38 -4.10 3.24 -0.40
N VAL A 39 -2.97 3.19 0.30
CA VAL A 39 -2.82 2.56 1.64
C VAL A 39 -2.59 3.57 2.77
N THR A 40 -2.38 4.84 2.45
CA THR A 40 -2.01 5.91 3.41
C THR A 40 -2.93 5.98 4.64
N LYS A 41 -2.34 5.72 5.83
CA LYS A 41 -2.97 5.78 7.16
C LYS A 41 -4.27 4.95 7.31
N LYS A 42 -4.54 4.02 6.39
CA LYS A 42 -5.78 3.22 6.37
C LYS A 42 -5.90 2.35 7.63
N SER A 43 -7.13 2.14 8.09
CA SER A 43 -7.45 1.39 9.32
C SER A 43 -6.92 -0.04 9.32
N PHE A 44 -6.93 -0.73 8.18
CA PHE A 44 -6.47 -2.12 8.10
C PHE A 44 -5.00 -2.29 8.53
N LEU A 45 -4.14 -1.28 8.29
CA LEU A 45 -2.75 -1.28 8.76
C LEU A 45 -2.68 -1.20 10.29
N GLY A 46 -3.49 -0.31 10.89
CA GLY A 46 -3.54 -0.18 12.34
C GLY A 46 -4.13 -1.43 13.02
N ASN A 47 -5.20 -1.99 12.44
CA ASN A 47 -5.85 -3.19 12.96
C ASN A 47 -4.90 -4.40 12.94
N ALA A 48 -4.12 -4.58 11.88
CA ALA A 48 -3.14 -5.65 11.77
C ALA A 48 -2.01 -5.57 12.83
N LEU A 49 -1.75 -4.36 13.33
CA LEU A 49 -0.69 -4.08 14.30
C LEU A 49 -1.24 -3.87 15.72
N GLY A 50 -2.39 -4.47 16.04
CA GLY A 50 -2.96 -4.41 17.40
C GLY A 50 -3.73 -3.14 17.73
N GLY A 51 -4.17 -2.38 16.71
CA GLY A 51 -5.05 -1.23 16.91
C GLY A 51 -4.35 0.13 16.96
N LEU A 52 -3.30 0.33 16.17
CA LEU A 52 -2.61 1.64 16.11
C LEU A 52 -3.55 2.79 15.75
N LYS A 53 -3.37 3.94 16.39
CA LYS A 53 -4.06 5.18 16.04
C LYS A 53 -3.59 5.71 14.69
N VAL A 54 -4.34 6.63 14.09
CA VAL A 54 -4.07 7.14 12.73
C VAL A 54 -2.70 7.81 12.62
N ASP A 55 -2.29 8.53 13.64
CA ASP A 55 -1.00 9.22 13.78
C ASP A 55 0.19 8.27 13.94
N GLU A 56 -0.05 7.03 14.39
CA GLU A 56 0.98 6.00 14.58
C GLU A 56 1.20 5.12 13.34
N ARG A 57 0.42 5.31 12.26
CA ARG A 57 0.44 4.46 11.05
C ARG A 57 1.43 4.88 9.98
N GLU A 58 2.32 5.82 10.26
CA GLU A 58 3.25 6.35 9.26
C GLU A 58 4.22 5.27 8.76
N ILE A 59 4.88 4.55 9.66
CA ILE A 59 5.79 3.45 9.30
C ILE A 59 5.04 2.35 8.53
N ALA A 60 3.87 1.93 9.04
CA ALA A 60 3.06 0.92 8.37
C ALA A 60 2.64 1.34 6.95
N THR A 61 2.34 2.62 6.77
CA THR A 61 2.03 3.20 5.45
C THR A 61 3.22 3.08 4.51
N VAL A 62 4.40 3.54 4.94
CA VAL A 62 5.60 3.54 4.09
C VAL A 62 6.01 2.13 3.70
N ILE A 63 5.90 1.16 4.61
CA ILE A 63 6.18 -0.25 4.31
C ILE A 63 5.22 -0.79 3.23
N ALA A 64 3.93 -0.50 3.33
CA ALA A 64 2.94 -0.93 2.35
C ALA A 64 3.13 -0.25 0.99
N GLU A 65 3.45 1.05 0.97
CA GLU A 65 3.73 1.80 -0.26
C GLU A 65 5.03 1.34 -0.93
N LEU A 66 6.08 1.06 -0.15
CA LEU A 66 7.32 0.49 -0.67
C LEU A 66 7.06 -0.89 -1.29
N TYR A 67 6.28 -1.75 -0.62
CA TYR A 67 5.87 -3.03 -1.17
C TYR A 67 5.17 -2.88 -2.54
N LEU A 68 4.17 -1.99 -2.63
CA LEU A 68 3.47 -1.72 -3.90
C LEU A 68 4.41 -1.23 -5.00
N SER A 69 5.38 -0.38 -4.64
CA SER A 69 6.39 0.13 -5.58
C SER A 69 7.29 -0.99 -6.11
N ILE A 70 7.69 -1.92 -5.23
CA ILE A 70 8.50 -3.10 -5.60
C ILE A 70 7.73 -4.03 -6.54
N GLN A 71 6.40 -4.14 -6.35
CA GLN A 71 5.50 -4.88 -7.23
C GLN A 71 5.16 -4.11 -8.53
N ASN A 72 5.83 -2.97 -8.80
CA ASN A 72 5.65 -2.14 -9.99
C ASN A 72 4.22 -1.61 -10.21
N VAL A 73 3.46 -1.37 -9.13
CA VAL A 73 2.15 -0.70 -9.22
C VAL A 73 2.32 0.70 -9.81
N GLU A 74 1.55 1.02 -10.85
CA GLU A 74 1.74 2.20 -11.70
C GLU A 74 1.51 3.51 -10.93
N TYR A 75 0.53 3.54 -10.04
CA TYR A 75 0.21 4.73 -9.26
C TYR A 75 0.00 4.38 -7.77
N ILE A 76 0.67 5.14 -6.89
CA ILE A 76 0.45 5.08 -5.45
C ILE A 76 -0.06 6.44 -4.99
N ARG A 77 -1.26 6.45 -4.37
CA ARG A 77 -1.86 7.66 -3.80
C ARG A 77 -1.53 7.77 -2.32
N THR A 78 -0.73 8.78 -1.98
CA THR A 78 -0.25 9.05 -0.61
C THR A 78 -0.38 10.52 -0.22
N HIS A 79 -0.44 10.78 1.08
CA HIS A 79 -0.39 12.15 1.64
C HIS A 79 1.05 12.60 1.96
N GLU A 80 2.00 11.67 2.13
CA GLU A 80 3.39 11.95 2.56
C GLU A 80 4.41 11.39 1.56
N PRO A 81 4.49 11.91 0.33
CA PRO A 81 5.34 11.34 -0.73
C PRO A 81 6.84 11.37 -0.40
N LYS A 82 7.27 12.24 0.53
CA LYS A 82 8.67 12.33 0.97
C LYS A 82 9.12 11.02 1.63
N ASN A 83 8.25 10.39 2.42
CA ASN A 83 8.61 9.19 3.17
C ASN A 83 8.83 8.00 2.23
N LEU A 84 7.94 7.81 1.25
CA LEU A 84 8.11 6.79 0.22
C LEU A 84 9.37 7.03 -0.62
N LYS A 85 9.65 8.29 -0.99
CA LYS A 85 10.90 8.64 -1.71
C LYS A 85 12.15 8.26 -0.93
N GLN A 86 12.18 8.51 0.39
CA GLN A 86 13.29 8.09 1.24
C GLN A 86 13.43 6.57 1.30
N ALA A 87 12.32 5.86 1.50
CA ALA A 87 12.30 4.39 1.53
C ALA A 87 12.80 3.79 0.22
N LEU A 88 12.35 4.31 -0.92
CA LEU A 88 12.83 3.92 -2.25
C LEU A 88 14.32 4.21 -2.44
N GLY A 89 14.81 5.34 -1.93
CA GLY A 89 16.24 5.69 -1.97
C GLY A 89 17.11 4.63 -1.29
N ILE A 90 16.74 4.23 -0.07
CA ILE A 90 17.44 3.15 0.65
C ILE A 90 17.28 1.81 -0.05
N TRP A 91 16.06 1.46 -0.45
CA TRP A 91 15.77 0.20 -1.14
C TRP A 91 16.60 0.02 -2.42
N ASN A 92 16.72 1.07 -3.23
CA ASN A 92 17.50 1.02 -4.47
C ASN A 92 18.99 0.82 -4.21
N LEU A 93 19.55 1.44 -3.16
CA LEU A 93 20.94 1.22 -2.76
C LEU A 93 21.22 -0.21 -2.31
N LEU A 94 20.24 -0.87 -1.68
CA LEU A 94 20.33 -2.26 -1.23
C LEU A 94 20.18 -3.29 -2.36
N ARG A 95 19.74 -2.86 -3.55
CA ARG A 95 19.50 -3.71 -4.73
C ARG A 95 20.56 -3.60 -5.82
N LEU A 96 21.59 -2.79 -5.59
CA LEU A 96 22.82 -2.80 -6.41
C LEU A 96 23.54 -4.14 -6.26
#